data_AF-A0A9E4MLR5-F1
#
_entry.id   AF-A0A9E4MLR5-F1
#
_cell.length_a   1.000
_cell.length_b   1.000
_cell.length_c   1.000
_cell.angle_alpha   90.00
_cell.angle_beta   90.00
_cell.angle_gamma   90.00
#
_symmetry.space_group_name_H-M   'P 1'
#
loop_
_entity.id
_entity.type
_entity.pdbx_description
1 polymer ?
#
loop_
_entity_poly.entity_id
_entity_poly.type
_entity_poly.pdbx_seq_one_letter_code
_entity_poly.pdbx_strand_id
1 'polypeptide(L)'
;MKKSYFIVIDNLDLPESKRSGFLVQLEGGGRSSSDREKARQIIEELWMDGKLPDCFENGLSEDNIIMARTKKEPERELLPIEEAGNRLIELIELVALKAQAKQEYSAISSMVEKIFKGRENELTDEEIAQAQDGKTVRTVISSLTKAIADVEITRKQCAEQSELIMGIIQMGQDGNYSVKSSEEVIKEADDSTPSDTKNNSTKTTKAGAK
;
A
#
# COMPACT_ATOMS: atom_id res chain seq x y z
N MET A 1 -2.67 4.05 -10.12
CA MET A 1 -2.42 5.51 -10.00
C MET A 1 -1.26 5.73 -9.04
N LYS A 2 -0.47 6.80 -9.17
CA LYS A 2 0.60 7.09 -8.21
C LYS A 2 -0.01 7.61 -6.90
N LYS A 3 0.49 7.09 -5.78
CA LYS A 3 0.15 7.54 -4.43
C LYS A 3 1.30 8.39 -3.91
N SER A 4 0.98 9.48 -3.23
CA SER A 4 1.93 10.28 -2.45
C SER A 4 1.61 10.13 -0.98
N TYR A 5 2.64 10.06 -0.14
CA TYR A 5 2.49 9.86 1.29
C TYR A 5 3.15 11.01 2.05
N PHE A 6 2.49 11.49 3.09
CA PHE A 6 2.98 12.53 3.99
C PHE A 6 2.86 12.05 5.43
N ILE A 7 3.85 12.36 6.25
CA ILE A 7 3.88 12.10 7.68
C ILE A 7 3.59 13.41 8.37
N VAL A 8 2.57 13.41 9.22
CA VAL A 8 2.11 14.58 9.95
C VAL A 8 2.39 14.38 11.43
N ILE A 9 3.34 15.15 11.96
CA ILE A 9 3.74 15.11 13.36
C ILE A 9 2.72 15.86 14.21
N ASP A 10 2.24 15.22 15.26
CA ASP A 10 1.22 15.72 16.19
C ASP A 10 1.69 16.91 17.04
N ASN A 11 2.92 16.83 17.56
CA ASN A 11 3.48 17.79 18.50
C ASN A 11 5.00 17.93 18.29
N LEU A 12 5.41 19.08 17.77
CA LEU A 12 6.81 19.40 17.49
C LEU A 12 7.63 19.70 18.76
N ASP A 13 6.98 20.04 19.88
CA ASP A 13 7.63 20.34 21.16
C ASP A 13 8.13 19.06 21.86
N LEU A 14 7.63 17.90 21.45
CA LEU A 14 8.12 16.63 21.95
C LEU A 14 9.51 16.31 21.39
N PRO A 15 10.39 15.66 22.18
CA PRO A 15 11.63 15.11 21.70
C PRO A 15 11.40 14.19 20.49
N GLU A 16 12.32 14.20 19.52
CA GLU A 16 12.18 13.44 18.26
C GLU A 16 11.86 11.95 18.45
N SER A 17 12.38 11.35 19.52
CA SER A 17 12.14 9.95 19.88
C SER A 17 10.74 9.65 20.42
N LYS A 18 9.95 10.68 20.74
CA LYS A 18 8.58 10.58 21.28
C LYS A 18 7.53 11.18 20.37
N ARG A 19 7.92 11.73 19.22
CA ARG A 19 6.98 12.32 18.26
C ARG A 19 6.11 11.23 17.65
N SER A 20 4.82 11.48 17.58
CA SER A 20 3.86 10.58 16.97
C SER A 20 3.08 11.32 15.88
N GLY A 21 2.23 10.63 15.13
CA GLY A 21 1.56 11.29 14.02
C GLY A 21 0.69 10.42 13.15
N PHE A 22 0.29 11.01 12.02
CA PHE A 22 -0.57 10.37 11.03
C PHE A 22 0.16 10.22 9.71
N LEU A 23 -0.15 9.14 9.00
CA LEU A 23 0.27 8.96 7.62
C LEU A 23 -0.87 9.40 6.69
N VAL A 24 -0.66 10.41 5.86
CA VAL A 24 -1.64 10.88 4.88
C VAL A 24 -1.30 10.28 3.51
N GLN A 25 -2.23 9.55 2.92
CA GLN A 25 -2.14 8.97 1.58
C GLN A 25 -3.01 9.79 0.61
N LEU A 26 -2.38 10.37 -0.41
CA LEU A 26 -3.06 11.11 -1.47
C LEU A 26 -3.07 10.31 -2.79
N GLU A 27 -4.25 10.19 -3.42
CA GLU A 27 -4.38 9.64 -4.76
C GLU A 27 -4.12 10.70 -5.85
N GLY A 28 -3.43 10.31 -6.93
CA GLY A 28 -3.22 11.19 -8.09
C GLY A 28 -2.23 12.34 -7.85
N GLY A 29 -1.60 12.41 -6.68
CA GLY A 29 -0.62 13.44 -6.32
C GLY A 29 0.73 13.27 -7.01
N GLY A 30 1.38 14.41 -7.28
CA GLY A 30 2.80 14.54 -7.58
C GLY A 30 3.62 14.81 -6.30
N ARG A 31 4.85 15.30 -6.49
CA ARG A 31 5.75 15.73 -5.40
C ARG A 31 5.81 17.27 -5.29
N SER A 32 4.71 17.95 -5.57
CA SER A 32 4.67 19.42 -5.61
C SER A 32 4.26 20.01 -4.26
N SER A 33 4.61 21.29 -4.04
CA SER A 33 4.14 22.08 -2.89
C SER A 33 2.62 22.07 -2.75
N SER A 34 1.89 21.97 -3.87
CA SER A 34 0.44 21.85 -3.89
C SER A 34 -0.10 20.63 -3.14
N ASP A 35 0.63 19.51 -3.13
CA ASP A 35 0.13 18.28 -2.50
C ASP A 35 0.42 18.26 -0.99
N ARG A 36 1.51 18.92 -0.57
CA ARG A 36 1.76 19.21 0.85
C ARG A 36 0.67 20.11 1.42
N GLU A 37 0.29 21.15 0.67
CA GLU A 37 -0.78 22.08 1.06
C GLU A 37 -2.15 21.38 1.12
N LYS A 38 -2.45 20.48 0.19
CA LYS A 38 -3.66 19.63 0.27
C LYS A 38 -3.65 18.73 1.50
N ALA A 39 -2.52 18.07 1.79
CA ALA A 39 -2.39 17.26 2.99
C ALA A 39 -2.67 18.11 4.25
N ARG A 40 -2.10 19.32 4.31
CA ARG A 40 -2.35 20.29 5.40
C ARG A 40 -3.84 20.60 5.56
N GLN A 41 -4.50 21.03 4.48
CA GLN A 41 -5.92 21.40 4.50
C GLN A 41 -6.79 20.25 5.00
N ILE A 42 -6.53 19.01 4.57
CA ILE A 42 -7.28 17.83 5.02
C ILE A 42 -7.09 17.61 6.52
N ILE A 43 -5.87 17.73 7.03
CA ILE A 43 -5.62 17.61 8.47
C ILE A 43 -6.35 18.69 9.25
N GLU A 44 -6.33 19.93 8.78
CA GLU A 44 -7.04 21.05 9.43
C GLU A 44 -8.54 20.81 9.48
N GLU A 45 -9.15 20.41 8.37
CA GLU A 45 -10.57 20.08 8.31
C GLU A 45 -10.91 18.95 9.29
N LEU A 46 -10.14 17.87 9.28
CA LEU A 46 -10.33 16.72 10.17
C LEU A 46 -10.17 17.08 11.65
N TRP A 47 -9.23 17.96 11.97
CA TRP A 47 -9.00 18.44 13.32
C TRP A 47 -10.15 19.34 13.79
N MET A 48 -10.55 20.31 12.96
CA MET A 48 -11.66 21.22 13.27
C MET A 48 -13.01 20.49 13.38
N ASP A 49 -13.20 19.40 12.63
CA ASP A 49 -14.37 18.53 12.71
C ASP A 49 -14.34 17.57 13.92
N GLY A 50 -13.26 17.54 14.72
CA GLY A 50 -13.10 16.63 15.86
C GLY A 50 -12.96 15.15 15.48
N LYS A 51 -12.52 14.87 14.24
CA LYS A 51 -12.30 13.50 13.73
C LYS A 51 -10.89 12.98 14.01
N LEU A 52 -9.97 13.85 14.40
CA LEU A 52 -8.67 13.49 14.95
C LEU A 52 -8.75 13.56 16.49
N PRO A 53 -7.94 12.75 17.21
CA PRO A 53 -7.67 12.96 18.63
C PRO A 53 -7.29 14.42 18.89
N ASP A 54 -7.36 14.87 20.15
CA ASP A 54 -6.81 16.17 20.55
C ASP A 54 -5.29 16.18 20.28
N CYS A 55 -4.92 16.62 19.09
CA CYS A 55 -3.57 16.77 18.59
C CYS A 55 -3.32 18.22 18.17
N PHE A 56 -2.07 18.59 17.92
CA PHE A 56 -1.67 19.94 17.52
C PHE A 56 -1.96 21.02 18.59
N GLU A 57 -1.53 20.80 19.84
CA GLU A 57 -1.71 21.76 20.96
C GLU A 57 -1.27 23.20 20.63
N ASN A 58 -0.27 23.35 19.76
CA ASN A 58 0.28 24.64 19.31
C ASN A 58 -0.18 25.07 17.91
N GLY A 59 -1.19 24.41 17.36
CA GLY A 59 -1.64 24.59 15.99
C GLY A 59 -0.87 23.74 14.97
N LEU A 60 -1.46 23.59 13.78
CA LEU A 60 -0.85 22.93 12.65
C LEU A 60 -0.06 23.94 11.82
N SER A 61 1.20 23.62 11.54
CA SER A 61 2.08 24.39 10.66
C SER A 61 2.64 23.54 9.53
N GLU A 62 3.33 24.16 8.57
CA GLU A 62 4.03 23.39 7.53
C GLU A 62 5.08 22.43 8.11
N ASP A 63 5.73 22.81 9.22
CA ASP A 63 6.80 22.03 9.84
C ASP A 63 6.30 20.71 10.44
N ASN A 64 4.98 20.60 10.70
CA ASN A 64 4.36 19.35 11.10
C ASN A 64 4.32 18.34 9.95
N ILE A 65 4.42 18.78 8.69
CA ILE A 65 4.14 17.94 7.51
C ILE A 65 5.43 17.64 6.76
N ILE A 66 5.82 16.38 6.82
CA ILE A 66 7.00 15.84 6.16
C ILE A 66 6.56 14.93 5.02
N MET A 67 7.18 15.06 3.85
CA MET A 67 6.92 14.12 2.76
C MET A 67 7.56 12.77 3.08
N ALA A 68 6.77 11.70 3.10
CA ALA A 68 7.28 10.35 3.26
C ALA A 68 7.98 9.92 1.96
N ARG A 69 9.07 9.17 2.08
CA ARG A 69 9.89 8.77 0.93
C ARG A 69 10.04 7.26 0.91
N THR A 70 9.51 6.64 -0.13
CA THR A 70 9.65 5.19 -0.37
C THR A 70 11.07 4.75 -0.71
N LYS A 71 12.00 5.70 -0.94
CA LYS A 71 13.43 5.41 -1.14
C LYS A 71 14.26 6.21 -0.14
N LYS A 72 15.08 5.49 0.64
CA LYS A 72 16.04 6.06 1.59
C LYS A 72 17.05 6.93 0.83
N GLU A 73 17.18 8.19 1.20
CA GLU A 73 18.36 8.97 0.81
C GLU A 73 19.50 8.59 1.76
N PRO A 74 20.64 8.11 1.25
CA PRO A 74 21.68 7.54 2.10
C PRO A 74 22.35 8.54 3.06
N GLU A 75 22.20 9.84 2.81
CA GLU A 75 22.92 10.90 3.54
C GLU A 75 22.07 11.62 4.60
N ARG A 76 20.76 11.37 4.65
CA ARG A 76 19.86 12.00 5.62
C ARG A 76 19.49 11.03 6.73
N GLU A 77 19.81 11.38 7.96
CA GLU A 77 19.27 10.71 9.14
C GLU A 77 17.76 10.99 9.23
N LEU A 78 16.97 9.92 9.30
CA LEU A 78 15.52 9.99 9.39
C LEU A 78 15.12 10.08 10.86
N LEU A 79 14.11 10.89 11.15
CA LEU A 79 13.46 10.85 12.46
C LEU A 79 12.83 9.47 12.70
N PRO A 80 12.68 9.01 13.96
CA PRO A 80 12.04 7.73 14.25
C PRO A 80 10.64 7.58 13.64
N ILE A 81 9.83 8.64 13.68
CA ILE A 81 8.51 8.67 13.04
C ILE A 81 8.60 8.62 11.50
N GLU A 82 9.62 9.23 10.90
CA GLU A 82 9.86 9.13 9.45
C GLU A 82 10.21 7.71 9.04
N GLU A 83 11.05 7.04 9.84
CA GLU A 83 11.38 5.65 9.61
C GLU A 83 10.14 4.75 9.75
N ALA A 84 9.35 4.94 10.81
CA ALA A 84 8.11 4.21 11.02
C ALA A 84 7.13 4.38 9.86
N GLY A 85 6.91 5.62 9.42
CA GLY A 85 6.05 5.92 8.28
C GLY A 85 6.55 5.30 6.98
N ASN A 86 7.85 5.37 6.70
CA ASN A 86 8.44 4.77 5.50
C ASN A 86 8.31 3.24 5.49
N ARG A 87 8.55 2.57 6.63
CA ARG A 87 8.38 1.11 6.75
C ARG A 87 6.92 0.70 6.61
N LEU A 88 5.99 1.48 7.17
CA LEU A 88 4.56 1.22 7.03
C LEU A 88 4.10 1.32 5.58
N ILE A 89 4.58 2.32 4.83
CA ILE A 89 4.32 2.44 3.40
C ILE A 89 4.87 1.21 2.65
N GLU A 90 6.12 0.83 2.93
CA GLU A 90 6.73 -0.37 2.34
C GLU A 90 5.89 -1.62 2.63
N LEU A 91 5.41 -1.80 3.86
CA LEU A 91 4.54 -2.91 4.22
C LEU A 91 3.23 -2.90 3.42
N ILE A 92 2.57 -1.76 3.28
CA ILE A 92 1.34 -1.63 2.50
C ILE A 92 1.59 -2.03 1.04
N GLU A 93 2.70 -1.59 0.44
CA GLU A 93 3.07 -1.95 -0.92
C GLU A 93 3.41 -3.44 -1.08
N LEU A 94 4.15 -4.02 -0.13
CA LEU A 94 4.50 -5.45 -0.13
C LEU A 94 3.26 -6.34 0.05
N VAL A 95 2.29 -5.93 0.87
CA VAL A 95 1.04 -6.68 1.04
C VAL A 95 0.24 -6.69 -0.26
N ALA A 96 0.18 -5.56 -0.98
CA ALA A 96 -0.46 -5.53 -2.29
C ALA A 96 0.25 -6.44 -3.31
N LEU A 97 1.60 -6.47 -3.31
CA LEU A 97 2.38 -7.39 -4.14
C LEU A 97 2.12 -8.86 -3.79
N LYS A 98 2.01 -9.19 -2.49
CA LYS A 98 1.65 -10.54 -2.02
C LYS A 98 0.26 -10.94 -2.50
N ALA A 99 -0.73 -10.04 -2.46
CA ALA A 99 -2.07 -10.30 -2.97
C ALA A 99 -2.04 -10.62 -4.48
N GLN A 100 -1.27 -9.86 -5.27
CA GLN A 100 -1.06 -10.15 -6.69
C GLN A 100 -0.38 -11.51 -6.91
N ALA A 101 0.67 -11.83 -6.15
CA ALA A 101 1.37 -13.11 -6.29
C ALA A 101 0.47 -14.31 -5.89
N LYS A 102 -0.41 -14.14 -4.90
CA LYS A 102 -1.44 -15.14 -4.56
C LYS A 102 -2.40 -15.37 -5.73
N GLN A 103 -2.80 -14.31 -6.43
CA GLN A 103 -3.66 -14.40 -7.60
C GLN A 103 -2.97 -15.17 -8.73
N GLU A 104 -1.70 -14.89 -9.02
CA GLU A 104 -0.92 -15.66 -10.00
C GLU A 104 -0.82 -17.14 -9.62
N TYR A 105 -0.60 -17.44 -8.33
CA TYR A 105 -0.58 -18.81 -7.81
C TYR A 105 -1.93 -19.53 -7.95
N SER A 106 -3.06 -18.81 -7.88
CA SER A 106 -4.39 -19.41 -8.04
C SER A 106 -4.54 -20.18 -9.35
N ALA A 107 -3.85 -19.74 -10.41
CA ALA A 107 -3.87 -20.38 -11.73
C ALA A 107 -3.24 -21.78 -11.76
N ILE A 108 -2.35 -22.10 -10.80
CA ILE A 108 -1.68 -23.40 -10.68
C ILE A 108 -2.05 -24.14 -9.39
N SER A 109 -2.88 -23.54 -8.53
CA SER A 109 -3.19 -24.05 -7.19
C SER A 109 -3.84 -25.43 -7.19
N SER A 110 -4.82 -25.65 -8.07
CA SER A 110 -5.51 -26.95 -8.25
C SER A 110 -4.53 -28.08 -8.58
N MET A 111 -3.65 -27.85 -9.56
CA MET A 111 -2.61 -28.80 -9.96
C MET A 111 -1.69 -29.14 -8.77
N VAL A 112 -1.18 -28.12 -8.09
CA VAL A 112 -0.28 -28.32 -6.94
C VAL A 112 -0.98 -29.10 -5.83
N GLU A 113 -2.23 -28.79 -5.51
CA GLU A 113 -3.01 -29.50 -4.50
C GLU A 113 -3.24 -30.98 -4.84
N LYS A 114 -3.56 -31.30 -6.09
CA LYS A 114 -3.76 -32.69 -6.54
C LYS A 114 -2.47 -33.50 -6.37
N ILE A 115 -1.33 -32.93 -6.76
CA ILE A 115 -0.01 -33.57 -6.60
C ILE A 115 0.28 -33.84 -5.12
N PHE A 116 0.13 -32.85 -4.24
CA PHE A 116 0.41 -33.05 -2.81
C PHE A 116 -0.58 -34.00 -2.10
N LYS A 117 -1.77 -34.19 -2.66
CA LYS A 117 -2.79 -35.12 -2.15
C LYS A 117 -2.70 -36.53 -2.79
N GLY A 118 -1.74 -36.78 -3.67
CA GLY A 118 -1.59 -38.08 -4.36
C GLY A 118 -2.72 -38.39 -5.35
N ARG A 119 -3.30 -37.35 -5.96
CA ARG A 119 -4.39 -37.40 -6.95
C ARG A 119 -3.88 -36.99 -8.33
N GLU A 120 -2.67 -37.40 -8.70
CA GLU A 120 -2.05 -37.04 -9.98
C GLU A 120 -2.83 -37.59 -11.19
N ASN A 121 -3.58 -38.66 -10.98
CA ASN A 121 -4.50 -39.23 -11.96
C ASN A 121 -5.72 -38.34 -12.27
N GLU A 122 -5.97 -37.29 -11.47
CA GLU A 122 -7.07 -36.32 -11.66
C GLU A 122 -6.60 -35.04 -12.37
N LEU A 123 -5.34 -34.97 -12.82
CA LEU A 123 -4.82 -33.82 -13.55
C LEU A 123 -5.50 -33.69 -14.93
N THR A 124 -5.91 -32.47 -15.29
CA THR A 124 -6.43 -32.19 -16.64
C THR A 124 -5.29 -32.02 -17.65
N ASP A 125 -5.60 -32.09 -18.95
CA ASP A 125 -4.61 -31.85 -20.00
C ASP A 125 -3.96 -30.47 -19.90
N GLU A 126 -4.72 -29.44 -19.48
CA GLU A 126 -4.19 -28.10 -19.21
C GLU A 126 -3.23 -28.08 -18.01
N GLU A 127 -3.57 -28.76 -16.91
CA GLU A 127 -2.70 -28.86 -15.73
C GLU A 127 -1.42 -29.65 -16.05
N ILE A 128 -1.52 -30.68 -16.89
CA ILE A 128 -0.35 -31.43 -17.38
C ILE A 128 0.53 -30.53 -18.25
N ALA A 129 -0.05 -29.75 -19.16
CA ALA A 129 0.71 -28.81 -19.99
C ALA A 129 1.38 -27.71 -19.15
N GLN A 130 0.71 -27.20 -18.12
CA GLN A 130 1.28 -26.25 -17.16
C GLN A 130 2.44 -26.87 -16.37
N ALA A 131 2.30 -28.12 -15.89
CA ALA A 131 3.35 -28.83 -15.20
C ALA A 131 4.60 -29.03 -16.07
N GLN A 132 4.42 -29.22 -17.37
CA GLN A 132 5.50 -29.32 -18.34
C GLN A 132 6.23 -27.98 -18.56
N ASP A 133 5.55 -26.84 -18.38
CA ASP A 133 6.18 -25.53 -18.30
C ASP A 133 6.77 -25.23 -16.91
N GLY A 134 7.81 -25.98 -16.56
CA GLY A 134 8.49 -25.86 -15.26
C GLY A 134 9.08 -24.48 -14.98
N LYS A 135 9.34 -23.65 -16.00
CA LYS A 135 9.83 -22.28 -15.82
C LYS A 135 8.74 -21.38 -15.25
N THR A 136 7.53 -21.45 -15.82
CA THR A 136 6.39 -20.66 -15.34
C THR A 136 6.00 -21.08 -13.93
N VAL A 137 5.89 -22.39 -13.66
CA VAL A 137 5.58 -22.92 -12.33
C VAL A 137 6.60 -22.45 -11.28
N ARG A 138 7.90 -22.58 -11.58
CA ARG A 138 8.97 -22.12 -10.67
C ARG A 138 8.86 -20.63 -10.40
N THR A 139 8.56 -19.83 -11.41
CA THR A 139 8.47 -18.37 -11.29
C THR A 139 7.32 -17.97 -10.38
N VAL A 140 6.13 -18.53 -10.58
CA VAL A 140 4.94 -18.24 -9.78
C VAL A 140 5.15 -18.62 -8.30
N ILE A 141 5.68 -19.82 -8.03
CA ILE A 141 5.95 -20.27 -6.66
C ILE A 141 7.03 -19.39 -6.01
N SER A 142 8.11 -19.06 -6.74
CA SER A 142 9.18 -18.21 -6.22
C SER A 142 8.70 -16.79 -5.93
N SER A 143 7.83 -16.24 -6.78
CA SER A 143 7.23 -14.92 -6.60
C SER A 143 6.39 -14.87 -5.33
N LEU A 144 5.49 -15.84 -5.14
CA LEU A 144 4.64 -15.92 -3.95
C LEU A 144 5.45 -16.12 -2.67
N THR A 145 6.40 -17.05 -2.66
CA THR A 145 7.23 -17.32 -1.48
C THR A 145 8.09 -16.13 -1.09
N LYS A 146 8.68 -15.43 -2.08
CA LYS A 146 9.41 -14.18 -1.84
C LYS A 146 8.51 -13.10 -1.25
N ALA A 147 7.34 -12.86 -1.87
CA ALA A 147 6.42 -11.84 -1.38
C ALA A 147 5.93 -12.11 0.05
N ILE A 148 5.68 -13.38 0.40
CA ILE A 148 5.36 -13.76 1.78
C ILE A 148 6.53 -13.45 2.72
N ALA A 149 7.75 -13.86 2.37
CA ALA A 149 8.92 -13.63 3.21
C ALA A 149 9.17 -12.13 3.44
N ASP A 150 9.11 -11.33 2.38
CA ASP A 150 9.31 -9.88 2.44
C ASP A 150 8.24 -9.22 3.34
N VAL A 151 6.96 -9.58 3.19
CA VAL A 151 5.87 -9.10 4.07
C VAL A 151 6.12 -9.45 5.53
N GLU A 152 6.50 -10.69 5.84
CA GLU A 152 6.70 -11.13 7.23
C GLU A 152 7.93 -10.50 7.88
N ILE A 153 8.98 -10.21 7.11
CA ILE A 153 10.15 -9.46 7.61
C ILE A 153 9.74 -8.03 7.94
N THR A 154 9.07 -7.33 7.02
CA THR A 154 8.69 -5.92 7.22
C THR A 154 7.62 -5.76 8.30
N ARG A 155 6.69 -6.73 8.46
CA ARG A 155 5.73 -6.74 9.58
C ARG A 155 6.40 -6.73 10.94
N LYS A 156 7.45 -7.55 11.13
CA LYS A 156 8.21 -7.59 12.39
C LYS A 156 8.86 -6.24 12.68
N GLN A 157 9.44 -5.61 11.66
CA GLN A 157 10.07 -4.30 11.77
C GLN A 157 9.08 -3.17 12.06
N CYS A 158 7.85 -3.27 11.54
CA CYS A 158 6.78 -2.30 11.81
C CYS A 158 6.20 -2.46 13.22
N ALA A 159 6.09 -3.70 13.74
CA ALA A 159 5.57 -3.94 15.07
C ALA A 159 6.36 -3.19 16.15
N GLU A 160 7.68 -3.11 15.99
CA GLU A 160 8.60 -2.36 16.87
C GLU A 160 8.37 -0.84 16.86
N GLN A 161 7.64 -0.31 15.87
CA GLN A 161 7.43 1.13 15.64
C GLN A 161 5.95 1.52 15.53
N SER A 162 5.05 0.58 15.82
CA SER A 162 3.61 0.72 15.56
C SER A 162 2.94 1.89 16.29
N GLU A 163 3.44 2.25 17.47
CA GLU A 163 2.90 3.36 18.28
C GLU A 163 3.21 4.76 17.71
N LEU A 164 4.17 4.89 16.78
CA LEU A 164 4.58 6.18 16.23
C LEU A 164 3.59 6.71 15.16
N ILE A 165 2.85 5.81 14.50
CA ILE A 165 1.85 6.16 13.50
C ILE A 165 0.46 5.82 14.04
N MET A 166 -0.22 6.84 14.58
CA MET A 166 -1.54 6.75 15.21
C MET A 166 -2.65 6.33 14.24
N GLY A 167 -2.49 6.63 12.94
CA GLY A 167 -3.46 6.25 11.92
C GLY A 167 -3.08 6.71 10.53
N ILE A 168 -3.90 6.31 9.57
CA ILE A 168 -3.73 6.60 8.15
C ILE A 168 -4.96 7.37 7.65
N ILE A 169 -4.70 8.50 6.99
CA ILE A 169 -5.71 9.37 6.39
C ILE A 169 -5.63 9.18 4.89
N GLN A 170 -6.63 8.53 4.30
CA GLN A 170 -6.68 8.24 2.87
C GLN A 170 -7.58 9.23 2.14
N MET A 171 -7.08 9.83 1.07
CA MET A 171 -7.86 10.67 0.15
C MET A 171 -8.30 9.84 -1.07
N GLY A 172 -9.61 9.79 -1.32
CA GLY A 172 -10.22 9.21 -2.51
C GLY A 172 -10.23 10.17 -3.70
N GLN A 173 -10.61 9.66 -4.87
CA GLN A 173 -10.57 10.37 -6.15
C GLN A 173 -11.40 11.66 -6.21
N ASP A 174 -12.48 11.74 -5.42
CA ASP A 174 -13.39 12.89 -5.38
C ASP A 174 -13.08 13.88 -4.24
N GLY A 175 -11.92 13.76 -3.61
CA GLY A 175 -11.54 14.60 -2.45
C GLY A 175 -12.14 14.16 -1.12
N ASN A 176 -12.96 13.10 -1.10
CA ASN A 176 -13.41 12.48 0.12
C ASN A 176 -12.24 11.84 0.86
N TYR A 177 -12.12 12.07 2.16
CA TYR A 177 -11.11 11.46 3.00
C TYR A 177 -11.70 10.45 3.98
N SER A 178 -10.89 9.49 4.44
CA SER A 178 -11.22 8.58 5.54
C SER A 178 -10.03 8.45 6.48
N VAL A 179 -10.31 8.38 7.78
CA VAL A 179 -9.31 8.08 8.80
C VAL A 179 -9.48 6.61 9.19
N LYS A 180 -8.41 5.84 9.08
CA LYS A 180 -8.37 4.41 9.40
C LYS A 180 -7.17 4.12 10.29
N SER A 181 -7.29 3.09 11.11
CA SER A 181 -6.11 2.55 11.81
C SER A 181 -5.10 1.98 10.81
N SER A 182 -3.83 1.96 11.19
CA SER A 182 -2.76 1.35 10.39
C SER A 182 -3.06 -0.12 10.05
N GLU A 183 -3.67 -0.86 10.98
CA GLU A 183 -4.05 -2.27 10.79
C GLU A 183 -5.18 -2.47 9.79
N GLU A 184 -6.19 -1.60 9.79
CA GLU A 184 -7.28 -1.64 8.82
C GLU A 184 -6.76 -1.46 7.40
N VAL A 185 -5.87 -0.50 7.18
CA VAL A 185 -5.30 -0.26 5.85
C VAL A 185 -4.44 -1.43 5.37
N ILE A 186 -3.66 -2.04 6.27
CA ILE A 186 -2.88 -3.23 5.93
C ILE A 186 -3.81 -4.40 5.54
N LYS A 187 -4.92 -4.59 6.25
CA LYS A 187 -5.91 -5.62 5.92
C LYS A 187 -6.57 -5.36 4.57
N GLU A 188 -7.00 -4.14 4.31
CA GLU A 188 -7.57 -3.74 3.02
C GLU A 188 -6.61 -4.00 1.86
N ALA A 189 -5.30 -3.78 2.06
CA ALA A 189 -4.29 -4.11 1.07
C ALA A 189 -4.15 -5.62 0.81
N ASP A 190 -4.40 -6.48 1.82
CA ASP A 190 -4.36 -7.96 1.67
C ASP A 190 -5.62 -8.46 0.93
N ASP A 191 -6.75 -7.77 1.15
CA ASP A 191 -8.06 -8.08 0.53
C ASP A 191 -8.28 -7.39 -0.82
N SER A 192 -7.38 -6.49 -1.23
CA SER A 192 -7.45 -5.76 -2.50
C SER A 192 -7.30 -6.71 -3.69
N THR A 193 -8.42 -7.24 -4.19
CA THR A 193 -8.49 -7.78 -5.55
C THR A 193 -8.29 -6.64 -6.55
N PRO A 194 -7.42 -6.78 -7.57
CA PRO A 194 -7.41 -5.83 -8.66
C PRO A 194 -8.76 -5.96 -9.38
N SER A 195 -9.62 -4.95 -9.22
CA SER A 195 -10.80 -4.80 -10.05
C SER A 195 -10.36 -4.58 -11.49
N ASP A 196 -10.70 -5.52 -12.37
CA ASP A 196 -10.54 -5.38 -13.82
C ASP A 196 -11.21 -4.09 -14.30
N THR A 197 -10.41 -3.07 -14.61
CA THR A 197 -10.88 -1.94 -15.41
C THR A 197 -11.17 -2.46 -16.81
N LYS A 198 -12.44 -2.80 -17.07
CA LYS A 198 -12.95 -3.15 -18.40
C LYS A 198 -12.62 -2.01 -19.38
N ASN A 199 -11.64 -2.26 -20.25
CA ASN A 199 -11.43 -1.50 -21.47
C ASN A 199 -12.67 -1.66 -22.36
N ASN A 200 -13.53 -0.64 -22.41
CA ASN A 200 -14.57 -0.56 -23.41
C ASN A 200 -13.98 0.15 -24.64
N SER A 201 -13.37 -0.62 -25.53
CA SER A 201 -12.99 -0.15 -26.87
C SER A 201 -14.23 -0.16 -27.75
N THR A 202 -14.91 0.99 -27.83
CA THR A 202 -16.03 1.17 -28.75
C THR A 202 -15.48 1.35 -30.16
N LYS A 203 -15.56 0.26 -30.93
CA LYS A 203 -15.30 0.14 -32.36
C LYS A 203 -16.21 1.08 -33.17
N THR A 204 -15.68 2.16 -33.73
CA THR A 204 -16.33 2.94 -34.80
C THR A 204 -15.65 2.63 -36.13
N THR A 205 -16.24 1.69 -36.87
CA THR A 205 -16.00 1.51 -38.31
C THR A 205 -16.59 2.69 -39.06
N LYS A 206 -15.74 3.57 -39.61
CA LYS A 206 -16.15 4.57 -40.60
C LYS A 206 -15.97 3.96 -41.99
N ALA A 207 -17.09 3.57 -42.60
CA ALA A 207 -17.17 3.17 -43.99
C ALA A 207 -16.84 4.37 -44.89
N GLY A 208 -15.82 4.23 -45.73
CA GLY A 208 -15.62 5.06 -46.90
C GLY A 208 -16.15 4.33 -48.13
N ALA A 209 -17.22 4.86 -48.73
CA ALA A 209 -17.62 4.54 -50.10
C ALA A 209 -18.54 5.64 -50.62
N LYS A 210 -17.96 6.65 -51.27
CA LYS A 210 -18.37 7.18 -52.57
C LYS A 210 -17.35 8.19 -53.06
#